data_AF-A0A969PXS9-F1
#
_entry.id   AF-A0A969PXS9-F1
#
_cell.length_a   1.000
_cell.length_b   1.000
_cell.length_c   1.000
_cell.angle_alpha   90.00
_cell.angle_beta   90.00
_cell.angle_gamma   90.00
#
_symmetry.space_group_name_H-M   'P 1'
#
loop_
_entity.id
_entity.type
_entity.pdbx_description
1 polymer ?
#
loop_
_entity_poly.entity_id
_entity_poly.type
_entity_poly.pdbx_seq_one_letter_code
_entity_poly.pdbx_strand_id
1 'polypeptide(L)'
;NIINIFFFIISYFPDYLGHSDNYILSNQLVTPNHIVPEWYFLPFYAILRSVPNKSFGVILLLLAILFLFIALEEVSWGQTFFKWETPDFLEEVNVQQETSLHNLVWFHYSLRDAIIVVSFLGGVSWWLASLFKLTHKFKQFIKYLIPDWYLSSFFIVSFILSAILKFQDILTFFISKDQEFAELILSLGFLLFVLTNYFRQSFSSLKLRE
;
A
#
# COMPACT_ATOMS: atom_id res chain seq x y z
N ASN A 1 20.78 13.57 -11.84
CA ASN A 1 20.76 12.11 -12.04
C ASN A 1 21.17 11.46 -10.71
N ILE A 2 20.43 10.46 -10.22
CA ILE A 2 20.71 9.71 -8.96
C ILE A 2 22.16 9.20 -8.94
N ILE A 3 22.68 8.79 -10.09
CA ILE A 3 24.06 8.31 -10.24
C ILE A 3 25.07 9.39 -9.80
N ASN A 4 24.84 10.66 -10.14
CA ASN A 4 25.74 11.75 -9.75
C ASN A 4 25.69 12.02 -8.24
N ILE A 5 24.51 11.87 -7.62
CA ILE A 5 24.36 12.00 -6.16
C ILE A 5 25.10 10.86 -5.47
N PHE A 6 24.96 9.64 -5.96
CA PHE A 6 25.67 8.48 -5.45
C PHE A 6 27.20 8.64 -5.57
N PHE A 7 27.70 9.07 -6.74
CA PHE A 7 29.12 9.37 -6.92
C PHE A 7 29.61 10.48 -6.00
N PHE A 8 28.81 11.53 -5.79
CA PHE A 8 29.15 12.61 -4.85
C PHE A 8 29.29 12.10 -3.41
N ILE A 9 28.34 11.30 -2.94
CA ILE A 9 28.38 10.74 -1.58
C ILE A 9 29.62 9.84 -1.41
N ILE A 10 29.89 8.93 -2.34
CA ILE A 10 31.05 8.05 -2.25
C ILE A 10 32.37 8.84 -2.27
N SER A 11 32.45 9.88 -3.10
CA SER A 11 33.69 10.62 -3.30
C SER A 11 34.02 11.57 -2.15
N TYR A 12 33.02 12.19 -1.54
CA TYR A 12 33.21 13.25 -0.54
C TYR A 12 32.77 12.86 0.88
N PHE A 13 31.88 11.89 1.02
CA PHE A 13 31.25 11.49 2.29
C PHE A 13 31.11 9.96 2.40
N PRO A 14 32.21 9.18 2.22
CA PRO A 14 32.14 7.72 2.11
C PRO A 14 31.54 7.04 3.36
N ASP A 15 31.76 7.61 4.54
CA ASP A 15 31.32 7.06 5.83
C ASP A 15 30.01 7.63 6.34
N TYR A 16 29.43 8.63 5.67
CA TYR A 16 28.31 9.39 6.20
C TYR A 16 27.05 8.56 6.43
N LEU A 17 26.89 7.47 5.66
CA LEU A 17 25.74 6.58 5.74
C LEU A 17 26.01 5.32 6.59
N GLY A 18 27.24 5.08 7.04
CA GLY A 18 27.61 3.89 7.80
C GLY A 18 27.78 4.16 9.30
N HIS A 19 27.75 3.11 10.11
CA HIS A 19 27.99 3.23 11.55
C HIS A 19 29.47 3.06 11.88
N SER A 20 30.02 3.96 12.71
CA SER A 20 31.39 3.89 13.24
C SER A 20 31.75 2.55 13.88
N ASP A 21 30.78 1.88 14.51
CA ASP A 21 31.00 0.62 15.24
C ASP A 21 31.40 -0.52 14.29
N ASN A 22 31.08 -0.43 13.00
CA ASN A 22 31.49 -1.40 11.98
C ASN A 22 33.01 -1.37 11.69
N TYR A 23 33.75 -0.36 12.18
CA TYR A 23 35.21 -0.30 12.10
C TYR A 23 35.92 -1.07 13.22
N ILE A 24 35.18 -1.51 14.25
CA ILE A 24 35.73 -2.30 15.35
C ILE A 24 35.61 -3.78 14.97
N LEU A 25 36.68 -4.55 15.16
CA LEU A 25 36.65 -5.99 14.92
C LEU A 25 35.59 -6.67 15.79
N SER A 26 34.80 -7.55 15.18
CA SER A 26 33.71 -8.25 15.85
C SER A 26 34.22 -9.09 17.04
N ASN A 27 33.59 -8.93 18.19
CA ASN A 27 33.88 -9.72 19.40
C ASN A 27 32.59 -10.39 19.90
N GLN A 28 32.55 -11.72 19.92
CA GLN A 28 31.37 -12.49 20.34
C GLN A 28 31.07 -12.36 21.84
N LEU A 29 32.04 -11.96 22.65
CA LEU A 29 31.90 -11.80 24.10
C LEU A 29 31.44 -10.39 24.50
N VAL A 30 31.36 -9.45 23.55
CA VAL A 30 31.03 -8.04 23.82
C VAL A 30 29.92 -7.59 22.90
N THR A 31 28.78 -7.20 23.48
CA THR A 31 27.67 -6.59 22.76
C THR A 31 27.86 -5.08 22.71
N PRO A 32 27.84 -4.43 21.53
CA PRO A 32 27.87 -2.97 21.42
C PRO A 32 26.71 -2.31 22.17
N ASN A 33 26.91 -1.08 22.63
CA ASN A 33 25.91 -0.33 23.38
C ASN A 33 24.63 -0.04 22.56
N HIS A 34 24.78 0.24 21.26
CA HIS A 34 23.67 0.44 20.34
C HIS A 34 23.80 -0.49 19.14
N ILE A 35 22.99 -1.55 19.09
CA ILE A 35 22.86 -2.40 17.91
C ILE A 35 21.69 -1.89 17.09
N VAL A 36 22.00 -1.25 15.97
CA VAL A 36 21.03 -0.78 14.99
C VAL A 36 21.43 -1.29 13.60
N PRO A 37 20.47 -1.65 12.74
CA PRO A 37 20.78 -1.99 11.37
C PRO A 37 21.09 -0.73 10.56
N GLU A 38 21.60 -0.93 9.35
CA GLU A 38 21.82 0.16 8.41
C GLU A 38 20.53 0.92 8.08
N TRP A 39 20.68 2.19 7.67
CA TRP A 39 19.60 3.17 7.55
C TRP A 39 18.41 2.68 6.70
N TYR A 40 18.66 1.94 5.63
CA TYR A 40 17.62 1.40 4.74
C TYR A 40 16.77 0.29 5.39
N PHE A 41 17.23 -0.29 6.50
CA PHE A 41 16.47 -1.26 7.29
C PHE A 41 15.75 -0.64 8.51
N LEU A 42 16.03 0.62 8.86
CA LEU A 42 15.45 1.25 10.05
C LEU A 42 13.90 1.26 10.07
N PRO A 43 13.17 1.53 8.97
CA PRO A 43 11.71 1.50 8.99
C PRO A 43 11.17 0.11 9.36
N PHE A 44 11.79 -0.94 8.84
CA PHE A 44 11.44 -2.33 9.11
C PHE A 44 11.79 -2.76 10.53
N TYR A 45 12.95 -2.30 11.02
CA TYR A 45 13.37 -2.53 12.40
C TYR A 45 12.42 -1.85 13.40
N ALA A 46 11.95 -0.64 13.10
CA ALA A 46 10.96 0.05 13.91
C ALA A 46 9.64 -0.74 14.01
N ILE A 47 9.16 -1.32 12.91
CA ILE A 47 7.97 -2.20 12.90
C ILE A 47 8.18 -3.38 13.84
N LEU A 48 9.30 -4.11 13.73
CA LEU A 48 9.61 -5.24 14.60
C LEU A 48 9.65 -4.85 16.10
N ARG A 49 10.18 -3.68 16.43
CA ARG A 49 10.33 -3.20 17.81
C ARG A 49 9.05 -2.62 18.40
N SER A 50 8.12 -2.15 17.55
CA SER A 50 6.84 -1.59 17.99
C SER A 50 5.85 -2.63 18.53
N VAL A 51 6.09 -3.91 18.23
CA VAL A 51 5.16 -5.01 18.54
C VAL A 51 5.79 -5.92 19.61
N PRO A 52 5.19 -6.04 20.81
CA PRO A 52 5.78 -6.84 21.89
C PRO A 52 5.76 -8.36 21.60
N ASN A 53 4.88 -8.82 20.72
CA ASN A 53 4.81 -10.22 20.31
C ASN A 53 5.72 -10.49 19.10
N LYS A 54 6.70 -11.38 19.26
CA LYS A 54 7.70 -11.70 18.22
C LYS A 54 7.07 -12.19 16.92
N SER A 55 6.14 -13.15 16.97
CA SER A 55 5.52 -13.72 15.76
C SER A 55 4.67 -12.69 15.02
N PHE A 56 3.90 -11.88 15.75
CA PHE A 56 3.08 -10.82 15.16
C PHE A 56 3.93 -9.71 14.56
N GLY A 57 5.06 -9.35 15.19
CA GLY A 57 6.03 -8.42 14.64
C GLY A 57 6.62 -8.89 13.31
N VAL A 58 6.95 -10.17 13.19
CA VAL A 58 7.44 -10.76 11.92
C VAL A 58 6.36 -10.75 10.84
N ILE A 59 5.10 -11.05 11.17
CA ILE A 59 3.99 -10.98 10.22
C ILE A 59 3.83 -9.55 9.68
N LEU A 60 3.87 -8.55 10.56
CA LEU A 60 3.77 -7.15 10.17
C LEU A 60 4.96 -6.68 9.32
N LEU A 61 6.16 -7.17 9.60
CA LEU A 61 7.33 -6.94 8.75
C LEU A 61 7.11 -7.49 7.33
N LEU A 62 6.65 -8.74 7.21
CA LEU A 62 6.38 -9.38 5.92
C LEU A 62 5.30 -8.63 5.14
N LEU A 63 4.25 -8.18 5.83
CA LEU A 63 3.20 -7.34 5.23
C LEU A 63 3.74 -5.99 4.75
N ALA A 64 4.63 -5.34 5.51
CA ALA A 64 5.23 -4.08 5.10
C ALA A 64 6.12 -4.23 3.85
N ILE A 65 6.89 -5.31 3.76
CA ILE A 65 7.69 -5.63 2.56
C ILE A 65 6.77 -5.92 1.36
N LEU A 66 5.69 -6.68 1.57
CA LEU A 66 4.71 -6.95 0.53
C LEU A 66 4.05 -5.67 0.00
N PHE A 67 3.62 -4.77 0.89
CA PHE A 67 3.04 -3.49 0.47
C PHE A 67 4.04 -2.57 -0.22
N LEU A 68 5.31 -2.59 0.20
CA LEU A 68 6.37 -1.88 -0.53
C LEU A 68 6.52 -2.43 -1.95
N PHE A 69 6.52 -3.76 -2.11
CA PHE A 69 6.60 -4.37 -3.44
C PHE A 69 5.43 -3.98 -4.32
N ILE A 70 4.19 -4.02 -3.81
CA ILE A 70 2.99 -3.58 -4.53
C ILE A 70 3.11 -2.09 -4.92
N ALA A 71 3.55 -1.22 -4.01
CA ALA A 71 3.70 0.20 -4.30
C ALA A 71 4.79 0.49 -5.36
N LEU A 72 5.90 -0.28 -5.35
CA LEU A 72 6.94 -0.17 -6.37
C LEU A 72 6.44 -0.65 -7.73
N GLU A 73 5.67 -1.74 -7.73
CA GLU A 73 5.08 -2.34 -8.91
C GLU A 73 4.04 -1.40 -9.55
N GLU A 74 3.20 -0.74 -8.74
CA GLU A 74 2.25 0.30 -9.15
C GLU A 74 2.93 1.47 -9.89
N VAL A 75 4.07 1.94 -9.39
CA VAL A 75 4.81 3.09 -9.96
C VAL A 75 5.75 2.68 -11.09
N SER A 76 5.75 1.40 -11.50
CA SER A 76 6.67 0.88 -12.51
C SER A 76 8.12 1.30 -12.25
N TRP A 77 8.54 1.15 -10.99
CA TRP A 77 9.76 1.76 -10.44
C TRP A 77 11.01 1.61 -11.33
N GLY A 78 11.19 0.45 -11.96
CA GLY A 78 12.34 0.17 -12.83
C GLY A 78 12.41 1.14 -14.03
N GLN A 79 11.28 1.37 -14.70
CA GLN A 79 11.18 2.36 -15.78
C GLN A 79 11.28 3.78 -15.23
N THR A 80 10.64 4.05 -14.09
CA THR A 80 10.65 5.38 -13.50
C THR A 80 12.08 5.83 -13.15
N PHE A 81 12.90 4.94 -12.59
CA PHE A 81 14.26 5.25 -12.16
C PHE A 81 15.32 5.05 -13.24
N PHE A 82 15.28 3.94 -13.99
CA PHE A 82 16.33 3.60 -14.97
C PHE A 82 16.00 4.01 -16.40
N LYS A 83 14.77 4.46 -16.66
CA LYS A 83 14.31 4.89 -17.99
C LYS A 83 14.53 3.82 -19.06
N TRP A 84 14.46 2.54 -18.69
CA TRP A 84 14.45 1.48 -19.69
C TRP A 84 13.11 1.47 -20.42
N GLU A 85 13.14 1.00 -21.66
CA GLU A 85 11.93 0.82 -22.46
C GLU A 85 11.26 -0.52 -22.12
N THR A 86 9.98 -0.65 -22.46
CA THR A 86 9.29 -1.93 -22.34
C THR A 86 9.77 -2.84 -23.46
N PRO A 87 10.26 -4.05 -23.15
CA PRO A 87 10.69 -5.01 -24.18
C PRO A 87 9.53 -5.43 -25.11
N ASP A 88 9.83 -5.69 -26.38
CA ASP A 88 8.85 -6.06 -27.42
C ASP A 88 7.88 -7.18 -26.99
N PHE A 89 8.40 -8.24 -26.34
CA PHE A 89 7.60 -9.38 -25.90
C PHE A 89 6.59 -9.04 -24.78
N LEU A 90 6.86 -7.99 -24.00
CA LEU A 90 5.91 -7.47 -23.00
C LEU A 90 4.94 -6.49 -23.64
N GLU A 91 5.40 -5.67 -24.57
CA GLU A 91 4.58 -4.66 -25.25
C GLU A 91 3.33 -5.28 -25.90
N GLU A 92 3.45 -6.46 -26.52
CA GLU A 92 2.33 -7.18 -27.14
C GLU A 92 1.19 -7.54 -26.16
N VAL A 93 1.51 -7.68 -24.87
CA VAL A 93 0.58 -8.12 -23.82
C VAL A 93 0.39 -7.08 -22.73
N ASN A 94 0.78 -5.82 -22.98
CA ASN A 94 0.74 -4.74 -22.02
C ASN A 94 -0.24 -3.64 -22.45
N VAL A 95 -0.91 -3.01 -21.48
CA VAL A 95 -1.90 -1.96 -21.73
C VAL A 95 -1.29 -0.55 -21.74
N GLN A 96 -0.19 -0.32 -21.02
CA GLN A 96 0.36 1.01 -20.76
C GLN A 96 1.81 1.20 -21.20
N GLN A 97 2.40 0.21 -21.87
CA GLN A 97 3.83 0.11 -22.17
C GLN A 97 4.70 0.21 -20.89
N GLU A 98 4.29 -0.50 -19.85
CA GLU A 98 5.01 -0.56 -18.58
C GLU A 98 5.46 -1.98 -18.21
N THR A 99 6.56 -2.09 -17.46
CA THR A 99 7.11 -3.38 -17.00
C THR A 99 6.42 -3.91 -15.74
N SER A 100 5.28 -3.33 -15.34
CA SER A 100 4.47 -3.82 -14.23
C SER A 100 3.61 -5.02 -14.61
N LEU A 101 3.34 -5.88 -13.63
CA LEU A 101 2.50 -7.07 -13.78
C LEU A 101 1.03 -6.68 -13.91
N HIS A 102 0.55 -5.69 -13.15
CA HIS A 102 -0.84 -5.21 -13.21
C HIS A 102 -1.22 -4.61 -14.57
N ASN A 103 -0.23 -4.24 -15.39
CA ASN A 103 -0.44 -3.75 -16.75
C ASN A 103 -0.50 -4.85 -17.82
N LEU A 104 -0.31 -6.13 -17.45
CA LEU A 104 -0.63 -7.24 -18.34
C LEU A 104 -2.12 -7.23 -18.67
N VAL A 105 -2.46 -7.33 -19.96
CA VAL A 105 -3.84 -7.17 -20.49
C VAL A 105 -4.88 -7.93 -19.67
N TRP A 106 -4.67 -9.24 -19.43
CA TRP A 106 -5.62 -10.07 -18.68
C TRP A 106 -5.76 -9.65 -17.21
N PHE A 107 -4.66 -9.22 -16.58
CA PHE A 107 -4.65 -8.87 -15.17
C PHE A 107 -5.23 -7.48 -14.95
N HIS A 108 -4.86 -6.53 -15.82
CA HIS A 108 -5.42 -5.19 -15.89
C HIS A 108 -6.96 -5.26 -15.88
N TYR A 109 -7.59 -5.89 -16.87
CA TYR A 109 -9.06 -5.99 -16.94
C TYR A 109 -9.68 -6.65 -15.70
N SER A 110 -9.06 -7.71 -15.18
CA SER A 110 -9.55 -8.39 -13.98
C SER A 110 -9.49 -7.49 -12.75
N LEU A 111 -8.42 -6.69 -12.61
CA LEU A 111 -8.27 -5.70 -11.55
C LEU A 111 -9.31 -4.59 -11.67
N ARG A 112 -9.54 -4.06 -12.88
CA ARG A 112 -10.58 -3.03 -13.11
C ARG A 112 -11.95 -3.51 -12.63
N ASP A 113 -12.30 -4.75 -12.97
CA ASP A 113 -13.57 -5.35 -12.56
C ASP A 113 -13.64 -5.54 -11.04
N ALA A 114 -12.55 -5.98 -10.43
CA ALA A 114 -12.46 -6.10 -8.97
C ALA A 114 -12.61 -4.74 -8.28
N ILE A 115 -11.95 -3.69 -8.78
CA ILE A 115 -12.02 -2.32 -8.26
C ILE A 115 -13.45 -1.79 -8.29
N ILE A 116 -14.18 -2.01 -9.40
CA ILE A 116 -15.59 -1.60 -9.51
C ILE A 116 -16.43 -2.31 -8.46
N VAL A 117 -16.27 -3.63 -8.31
CA VAL A 117 -17.03 -4.43 -7.33
C VAL A 117 -16.72 -3.98 -5.90
N VAL A 118 -15.45 -3.82 -5.55
CA VAL A 118 -15.02 -3.39 -4.22
C VAL A 118 -15.51 -1.98 -3.90
N SER A 119 -15.42 -1.06 -4.86
CA SER A 119 -15.92 0.30 -4.74
C SER A 119 -17.44 0.32 -4.54
N PHE A 120 -18.18 -0.49 -5.28
CA PHE A 120 -19.61 -0.64 -5.09
C PHE A 120 -19.93 -1.14 -3.68
N LEU A 121 -19.34 -2.27 -3.28
CA LEU A 121 -19.60 -2.91 -1.99
C LEU A 121 -19.27 -1.99 -0.81
N GLY A 122 -18.11 -1.34 -0.82
CA GLY A 122 -17.73 -0.37 0.22
C GLY A 122 -18.63 0.88 0.24
N GLY A 123 -19.15 1.29 -0.91
CA GLY A 123 -20.07 2.40 -1.01
C GLY A 123 -21.44 2.10 -0.39
N VAL A 124 -21.99 0.91 -0.63
CA VAL A 124 -23.35 0.56 -0.20
C VAL A 124 -23.42 -0.17 1.13
N SER A 125 -22.32 -0.75 1.62
CA SER A 125 -22.32 -1.62 2.81
C SER A 125 -22.84 -0.95 4.06
N TRP A 126 -22.49 0.32 4.30
CA TRP A 126 -23.00 1.08 5.44
C TRP A 126 -24.52 1.25 5.39
N TRP A 127 -25.02 1.68 4.22
CA TRP A 127 -26.44 1.88 4.00
C TRP A 127 -27.20 0.56 4.13
N LEU A 128 -26.73 -0.51 3.49
CA LEU A 128 -27.34 -1.83 3.61
C LEU A 128 -27.40 -2.31 5.06
N ALA A 129 -26.31 -2.16 5.83
CA ALA A 129 -26.29 -2.54 7.24
C ALA A 129 -27.31 -1.75 8.08
N SER A 130 -27.61 -0.51 7.69
CA SER A 130 -28.61 0.33 8.37
C SER A 130 -30.05 -0.13 8.17
N LEU A 131 -30.33 -0.91 7.11
CA LEU A 131 -31.67 -1.43 6.80
C LEU A 131 -32.09 -2.58 7.73
N PHE A 132 -31.14 -3.22 8.42
CA PHE A 132 -31.40 -4.39 9.24
C PHE A 132 -31.35 -4.07 10.74
N LYS A 133 -32.26 -4.69 11.51
CA LYS A 133 -32.21 -4.67 12.99
C LYS A 133 -31.14 -5.64 13.49
N LEU A 134 -29.90 -5.18 13.51
CA LEU A 134 -28.75 -5.98 13.94
C LEU A 134 -28.58 -6.00 15.46
N THR A 135 -28.21 -7.16 16.01
CA THR A 135 -27.87 -7.31 17.44
C THR A 135 -26.64 -6.48 17.80
N HIS A 136 -26.51 -6.05 19.06
CA HIS A 136 -25.37 -5.24 19.50
C HIS A 136 -24.01 -5.89 19.18
N LYS A 137 -23.88 -7.20 19.48
CA LYS A 137 -22.67 -7.97 19.18
C LYS A 137 -22.34 -7.95 17.68
N PHE A 138 -23.35 -8.12 16.83
CA PHE A 138 -23.13 -8.10 15.38
C PHE A 138 -22.80 -6.71 14.85
N LYS A 139 -23.46 -5.64 15.35
CA LYS A 139 -23.10 -4.24 15.05
C LYS A 139 -21.64 -3.93 15.39
N GLN A 140 -21.16 -4.42 16.54
CA GLN A 140 -19.78 -4.24 16.96
C GLN A 140 -18.79 -4.99 16.08
N PHE A 141 -19.16 -6.18 15.59
CA PHE A 141 -18.36 -6.96 14.65
C PHE A 141 -18.25 -6.27 13.28
N ILE A 142 -19.39 -5.93 12.65
CA ILE A 142 -19.39 -5.35 11.30
C ILE A 142 -18.75 -3.96 11.24
N LYS A 143 -18.73 -3.22 12.36
CA LYS A 143 -18.10 -1.89 12.45
C LYS A 143 -16.64 -1.88 11.99
N TYR A 144 -15.93 -3.01 12.09
CA TYR A 144 -14.54 -3.15 11.64
C TYR A 144 -14.40 -3.67 10.21
N LEU A 145 -15.50 -4.13 9.60
CA LEU A 145 -15.52 -4.69 8.24
C LEU A 145 -16.08 -3.71 7.21
N ILE A 146 -17.02 -2.86 7.60
CA ILE A 146 -17.68 -1.91 6.70
C ILE A 146 -17.23 -0.47 7.01
N PRO A 147 -16.98 0.36 5.99
CA PRO A 147 -16.74 1.79 6.17
C PRO A 147 -17.95 2.48 6.82
N ASP A 148 -17.69 3.56 7.54
CA ASP A 148 -18.74 4.48 7.98
C ASP A 148 -19.30 5.29 6.80
N TRP A 149 -20.46 5.90 6.98
CA TRP A 149 -21.11 6.73 5.96
C TRP A 149 -20.20 7.76 5.27
N TYR A 150 -19.34 8.44 6.03
CA TYR A 150 -18.46 9.47 5.48
C TYR A 150 -17.31 8.85 4.67
N LEU A 151 -16.86 7.65 5.02
CA LEU A 151 -15.86 6.91 4.25
C LEU A 151 -16.45 6.27 3.01
N SER A 152 -17.69 5.78 3.08
CA SER A 152 -18.42 5.24 1.92
C SER A 152 -18.49 6.22 0.75
N SER A 153 -18.41 7.53 1.00
CA SER A 153 -18.33 8.54 -0.07
C SER A 153 -17.15 8.32 -1.04
N PHE A 154 -15.96 7.96 -0.54
CA PHE A 154 -14.79 7.66 -1.37
C PHE A 154 -15.04 6.46 -2.28
N PHE A 155 -15.62 5.39 -1.71
CA PHE A 155 -15.97 4.19 -2.46
C PHE A 155 -17.04 4.45 -3.51
N ILE A 156 -18.05 5.28 -3.21
CA ILE A 156 -19.09 5.69 -4.16
C ILE A 156 -18.48 6.51 -5.31
N VAL A 157 -17.62 7.49 -5.01
CA VAL A 157 -16.98 8.30 -6.05
C VAL A 157 -16.10 7.43 -6.94
N SER A 158 -15.28 6.56 -6.35
CA SER A 158 -14.48 5.57 -7.09
C SER A 158 -15.36 4.69 -7.99
N PHE A 159 -16.48 4.18 -7.46
CA PHE A 159 -17.42 3.36 -8.22
C PHE A 159 -18.01 4.10 -9.42
N ILE A 160 -18.49 5.33 -9.21
CA ILE A 160 -19.08 6.16 -10.27
C ILE A 160 -18.05 6.42 -11.37
N LEU A 161 -16.84 6.86 -11.01
CA LEU A 161 -15.77 7.12 -11.97
C LEU A 161 -15.42 5.87 -12.76
N SER A 162 -15.18 4.75 -12.06
CA SER A 162 -14.81 3.48 -12.69
C SER A 162 -15.92 2.94 -13.60
N ALA A 163 -17.19 3.11 -13.22
CA ALA A 163 -18.34 2.70 -14.03
C ALA A 163 -18.50 3.57 -15.28
N ILE A 164 -18.30 4.90 -15.18
CA ILE A 164 -18.32 5.81 -16.31
C ILE A 164 -17.20 5.45 -17.30
N LEU A 165 -15.98 5.26 -16.81
CA LEU A 165 -14.84 4.88 -17.65
C LEU A 165 -15.08 3.53 -18.33
N LYS A 166 -15.57 2.52 -17.61
CA LYS A 166 -15.90 1.22 -18.21
C LYS A 166 -16.99 1.35 -19.29
N PHE A 167 -18.01 2.16 -19.05
CA PHE A 167 -19.06 2.39 -20.05
C PHE A 167 -18.52 3.13 -21.28
N GLN A 168 -17.67 4.13 -21.08
CA GLN A 168 -17.00 4.85 -22.16
C GLN A 168 -16.11 3.92 -22.99
N ASP A 169 -15.28 3.11 -22.36
CA ASP A 169 -14.39 2.16 -23.04
C ASP A 169 -15.19 1.14 -23.88
N ILE A 170 -16.36 0.70 -23.39
CA ILE A 170 -17.29 -0.14 -24.15
C ILE A 170 -17.82 0.58 -25.40
N LEU A 171 -18.12 1.87 -25.29
CA LEU A 171 -18.64 2.67 -26.40
C LEU A 171 -17.58 3.06 -27.43
N THR A 172 -16.36 3.37 -26.97
CA THR A 172 -15.27 3.91 -27.81
C THR A 172 -14.29 2.85 -28.28
N PHE A 173 -14.32 1.63 -27.71
CA PHE A 173 -13.32 0.57 -27.90
C PHE A 173 -11.88 1.00 -27.58
N PHE A 174 -11.71 2.11 -26.84
CA PHE A 174 -10.41 2.58 -26.34
C PHE A 174 -10.34 2.40 -24.83
N ILE A 175 -9.15 2.07 -24.31
CA ILE A 175 -8.90 1.97 -22.87
C ILE A 175 -8.45 3.35 -22.38
N SER A 176 -9.22 3.96 -21.49
CA SER A 176 -8.82 5.22 -20.85
C SER A 176 -7.66 5.02 -19.86
N LYS A 177 -6.63 5.87 -19.94
CA LYS A 177 -5.58 5.99 -18.91
C LYS A 177 -6.07 6.68 -17.62
N ASP A 178 -7.28 7.24 -17.61
CA ASP A 178 -7.79 8.08 -16.52
C ASP A 178 -8.28 7.26 -15.29
N GLN A 179 -8.12 5.94 -15.32
CA GLN A 179 -8.54 5.06 -14.22
C GLN A 179 -7.68 5.22 -12.96
N GLU A 180 -6.42 5.61 -13.08
CA GLU A 180 -5.50 5.83 -11.95
C GLU A 180 -6.13 6.77 -10.90
N PHE A 181 -6.94 7.74 -11.34
CA PHE A 181 -7.63 8.65 -10.44
C PHE A 181 -8.72 7.97 -9.59
N ALA A 182 -9.47 7.04 -10.18
CA ALA A 182 -10.46 6.26 -9.43
C ALA A 182 -9.78 5.32 -8.41
N GLU A 183 -8.66 4.70 -8.81
CA GLU A 183 -7.84 3.84 -7.96
C GLU A 183 -7.21 4.61 -6.80
N LEU A 184 -6.74 5.83 -7.04
CA LEU A 184 -6.24 6.73 -6.00
C LEU A 184 -7.34 7.06 -4.98
N ILE A 185 -8.55 7.38 -5.43
CA ILE A 185 -9.69 7.67 -4.54
C ILE A 185 -10.05 6.43 -3.71
N LEU A 186 -10.09 5.25 -4.33
CA LEU A 186 -10.34 4.00 -3.62
C LEU A 186 -9.26 3.74 -2.56
N SER A 187 -7.99 3.92 -2.92
CA SER A 187 -6.84 3.73 -2.02
C SER A 187 -6.88 4.70 -0.84
N LEU A 188 -7.24 5.96 -1.07
CA LEU A 188 -7.47 6.93 0.01
C LEU A 188 -8.63 6.52 0.92
N GLY A 189 -9.73 6.02 0.35
CA GLY A 189 -10.85 5.45 1.10
C GLY A 189 -10.41 4.30 2.03
N PHE A 190 -9.61 3.37 1.51
CA PHE A 190 -9.04 2.28 2.30
C PHE A 190 -8.07 2.77 3.38
N LEU A 191 -7.19 3.71 3.06
CA LEU A 191 -6.25 4.28 4.02
C LEU A 191 -7.01 4.91 5.20
N LEU A 192 -7.99 5.77 4.91
CA LEU A 192 -8.80 6.42 5.93
C LEU A 192 -9.64 5.41 6.73
N PHE A 193 -10.14 4.35 6.09
CA PHE A 193 -10.83 3.25 6.77
C PHE A 193 -9.93 2.51 7.76
N VAL A 194 -8.72 2.14 7.35
CA VAL A 194 -7.74 1.48 8.21
C VAL A 194 -7.35 2.39 9.38
N LEU A 195 -7.05 3.68 9.12
CA LEU A 195 -6.71 4.64 10.15
C LEU A 195 -7.85 4.83 11.16
N THR A 196 -9.09 4.95 10.67
CA THR A 196 -10.27 5.06 11.52
C THR A 196 -10.41 3.85 12.44
N ASN A 197 -10.22 2.64 11.91
CA ASN A 197 -10.26 1.41 12.69
C ASN A 197 -9.12 1.32 13.71
N TYR A 198 -7.91 1.73 13.34
CA TYR A 198 -6.78 1.82 14.25
C TYR A 198 -7.09 2.73 15.45
N PHE A 199 -7.56 3.96 15.20
CA PHE A 199 -7.91 4.90 16.25
C PHE A 199 -9.05 4.39 17.13
N ARG A 200 -10.09 3.78 16.55
CA ARG A 200 -11.19 3.16 17.31
C ARG A 200 -10.68 2.12 18.31
N GLN A 201 -9.78 1.24 17.88
CA GLN A 201 -9.20 0.21 18.76
C GLN A 201 -8.32 0.85 19.85
N SER A 202 -7.44 1.77 19.47
CA SER A 202 -6.55 2.46 20.41
C SER A 202 -7.34 3.14 21.54
N PHE A 203 -8.34 3.96 21.21
CA PHE A 203 -9.15 4.65 22.22
C PHE A 203 -10.01 3.71 23.07
N SER A 204 -10.46 2.57 22.51
CA SER A 204 -11.20 1.57 23.29
C SER A 204 -10.31 0.87 24.32
N SER A 205 -9.04 0.65 24.00
CA SER A 205 -8.07 0.00 24.89
C SER A 205 -7.64 0.90 26.06
N LEU A 206 -7.63 2.22 25.86
CA LEU A 206 -7.34 3.20 26.91
C LEU A 206 -8.45 3.24 27.97
N LYS A 207 -9.72 3.19 27.56
CA LYS A 207 -10.87 3.15 28.48
C LYS A 207 -10.98 1.88 29.34
N LEU A 208 -10.27 0.81 28.99
CA LEU A 208 -10.22 -0.43 29.78
C LEU A 208 -9.06 -0.44 30.79
N ARG A 209 -8.16 0.55 30.73
CA ARG A 209 -7.02 0.71 31.64
C ARG A 209 -7.25 1.77 32.72
N GLU A 210 -8.34 2.53 32.62
CA GLU A 210 -8.88 3.42 33.66
C GLU A 210 -9.94 2.68 34.50
#